data_AF-A0A7Z9ITN7-F1
#
_entry.id   AF-A0A7Z9ITN7-F1
#
_cell.length_a   1.000
_cell.length_b   1.000
_cell.length_c   1.000
_cell.angle_alpha   90.00
_cell.angle_beta   90.00
_cell.angle_gamma   90.00
#
_symmetry.space_group_name_H-M   'P 1'
#
loop_
_entity.id
_entity.type
_entity.pdbx_description
1 polymer ?
#
loop_
_entity_poly.entity_id
_entity_poly.type
_entity_poly.pdbx_seq_one_letter_code
_entity_poly.pdbx_strand_id
1 'polypeptide(L)'
;GYGQFIPSSFNNFAVDFDEDGVRQAYAWPDVMASIANYLVMNGYPVTQDMDMNLENKDQEKIYKAVFAYNHADNYVKAVLELRNELRNNISNMKINSSHKK
;
A
#
# COMPACT_ATOMS: atom_id res chain seq x y z
N GLY A 1 -12.33 -7.43 8.78
CA GLY A 1 -11.44 -7.92 7.72
C GLY A 1 -10.01 -7.46 7.96
N TYR A 2 -9.02 -8.05 7.31
CA TYR A 2 -7.61 -7.69 7.54
C TYR A 2 -7.30 -6.23 7.18
N GLY A 3 -7.96 -5.66 6.18
CA GLY A 3 -7.84 -4.23 5.85
C GLY A 3 -8.61 -3.28 6.78
N GLN A 4 -9.40 -3.76 7.75
CA GLN A 4 -10.17 -2.88 8.65
C GLN A 4 -11.04 -1.81 7.95
N PHE A 5 -11.50 -2.05 6.71
CA PHE A 5 -12.46 -1.19 6.04
C PHE A 5 -13.78 -1.12 6.83
N ILE A 6 -14.28 0.09 7.03
CA ILE A 6 -15.68 0.31 7.39
C ILE A 6 -16.61 -0.13 6.25
N PRO A 7 -17.90 -0.43 6.51
CA PRO A 7 -18.80 -0.97 5.48
C PRO A 7 -18.89 -0.15 4.19
N SER A 8 -18.89 1.18 4.29
CA SER A 8 -18.91 2.07 3.11
C SER A 8 -17.62 1.96 2.28
N SER A 9 -16.46 1.94 2.93
CA SER A 9 -15.18 1.72 2.22
C SER A 9 -15.14 0.35 1.57
N PHE A 10 -15.65 -0.69 2.23
CA PHE A 10 -15.74 -2.02 1.64
C PHE A 10 -16.59 -2.02 0.36
N ASN A 11 -17.78 -1.42 0.40
CA ASN A 11 -18.66 -1.36 -0.76
C ASN A 11 -18.04 -0.61 -1.95
N ASN A 12 -17.29 0.46 -1.67
CA ASN A 12 -16.73 1.35 -2.69
C ASN A 12 -15.39 0.88 -3.25
N PHE A 13 -14.57 0.20 -2.45
CA PHE A 13 -13.17 -0.06 -2.80
C PHE A 13 -12.79 -1.53 -2.80
N ALA A 14 -13.63 -2.44 -2.28
CA ALA A 14 -13.29 -3.86 -2.30
C ALA A 14 -13.22 -4.40 -3.73
N VAL A 15 -12.19 -5.19 -4.00
CA VAL A 15 -11.88 -5.84 -5.27
C VAL A 15 -11.87 -7.34 -5.02
N ASP A 16 -12.56 -8.08 -5.90
CA ASP A 16 -12.47 -9.54 -6.03
C ASP A 16 -11.28 -9.79 -6.97
N PHE A 17 -10.15 -10.15 -6.39
CA PHE A 17 -8.87 -10.21 -7.10
C PHE A 17 -8.52 -11.62 -7.57
N ASP A 18 -8.95 -12.64 -6.83
CA ASP A 18 -8.79 -14.03 -7.26
C ASP A 18 -9.95 -14.54 -8.14
N GLU A 19 -10.93 -13.67 -8.44
CA GLU A 19 -12.02 -13.87 -9.40
C GLU A 19 -12.97 -15.02 -9.01
N ASP A 20 -13.15 -15.26 -7.71
CA ASP A 20 -14.04 -16.30 -7.19
C ASP A 20 -15.53 -15.87 -7.14
N GLY A 21 -15.82 -14.62 -7.50
CA GLY A 21 -17.16 -14.02 -7.53
C GLY A 21 -17.56 -13.36 -6.21
N VAL A 22 -16.71 -13.39 -5.18
CA VAL A 22 -16.97 -12.84 -3.85
C VAL A 22 -15.84 -11.92 -3.44
N ARG A 23 -16.17 -10.67 -3.13
CA ARG A 23 -15.22 -9.77 -2.46
C ARG A 23 -15.07 -10.20 -1.00
N GLN A 24 -13.90 -10.67 -0.61
CA GLN A 24 -13.63 -11.25 0.70
C GLN A 24 -12.80 -10.33 1.60
N ALA A 25 -13.34 -10.00 2.77
CA ALA A 25 -12.64 -9.15 3.74
C ALA A 25 -11.49 -9.85 4.49
N TYR A 26 -11.31 -11.16 4.32
CA TYR A 26 -10.33 -12.00 5.04
C TYR A 26 -9.50 -12.90 4.12
N ALA A 27 -9.62 -12.79 2.80
CA ALA A 27 -8.68 -13.42 1.87
C ALA A 27 -7.60 -12.42 1.50
N TRP A 28 -6.34 -12.84 1.62
CA TRP A 28 -5.20 -11.95 1.34
C TRP A 28 -5.18 -11.37 -0.08
N PRO A 29 -5.49 -12.12 -1.16
CA PRO A 29 -5.56 -11.56 -2.51
C PRO A 29 -6.49 -10.36 -2.60
N ASP A 30 -7.75 -10.54 -2.20
CA ASP A 30 -8.78 -9.50 -2.18
C ASP A 30 -8.43 -8.33 -1.26
N VAL A 31 -7.94 -8.62 -0.05
CA VAL A 31 -7.56 -7.57 0.91
C VAL A 31 -6.47 -6.68 0.32
N MET A 32 -5.42 -7.27 -0.25
CA MET A 32 -4.29 -6.51 -0.80
C MET A 32 -4.74 -5.66 -1.99
N ALA A 33 -5.51 -6.24 -2.91
CA ALA A 33 -6.06 -5.52 -4.05
C ALA A 33 -7.01 -4.39 -3.62
N SER A 34 -7.84 -4.63 -2.61
CA SER A 34 -8.78 -3.64 -2.06
C SER A 34 -8.06 -2.46 -1.40
N ILE A 35 -6.99 -2.72 -0.64
CA ILE A 35 -6.16 -1.66 -0.04
C ILE A 35 -5.45 -0.86 -1.14
N ALA A 36 -4.90 -1.54 -2.15
CA ALA A 36 -4.25 -0.87 -3.28
C ALA A 36 -5.24 0.01 -4.05
N ASN A 37 -6.43 -0.51 -4.36
CA ASN A 37 -7.50 0.24 -5.02
C ASN A 37 -7.92 1.47 -4.20
N TYR A 38 -8.09 1.33 -2.88
CA TYR A 38 -8.35 2.46 -1.99
C TYR A 38 -7.26 3.53 -2.10
N LEU A 39 -5.99 3.15 -2.00
CA LEU A 39 -4.88 4.10 -2.04
C LEU A 39 -4.83 4.84 -3.38
N VAL A 40 -4.95 4.13 -4.51
CA VAL A 40 -4.95 4.73 -5.86
C VAL A 40 -6.14 5.68 -6.03
N MET A 41 -7.35 5.26 -5.62
CA MET A 41 -8.54 6.11 -5.68
C MET A 41 -8.44 7.35 -4.78
N ASN A 42 -7.61 7.30 -3.73
CA ASN A 42 -7.29 8.44 -2.86
C ASN A 42 -6.01 9.18 -3.27
N GLY A 43 -5.56 9.01 -4.51
CA GLY A 43 -4.50 9.82 -5.12
C GLY A 43 -3.08 9.33 -4.89
N TYR A 44 -2.90 8.09 -4.41
CA TYR A 44 -1.58 7.46 -4.36
C TYR A 44 -0.98 7.39 -5.78
N PRO A 45 0.27 7.85 -6.01
CA PRO A 45 0.89 7.87 -7.32
C PRO A 45 1.02 6.46 -7.92
N VAL A 46 0.59 6.29 -9.17
CA VAL A 46 0.83 5.08 -9.96
C VAL A 46 2.03 5.36 -10.85
N THR A 47 3.17 4.74 -10.55
CA THR A 47 4.37 4.81 -11.40
C THR A 47 4.53 3.49 -12.13
N GLN A 48 4.86 3.55 -13.44
CA GLN A 48 5.16 2.35 -14.24
C GLN A 48 6.55 1.79 -13.92
N ASP A 49 7.39 2.62 -13.32
CA ASP A 49 8.77 2.29 -13.05
C ASP A 49 8.90 1.87 -11.59
N MET A 50 9.49 0.70 -11.36
CA MET A 50 10.01 0.31 -10.03
C MET A 50 11.14 1.23 -9.54
N ASP A 51 11.52 2.24 -10.33
CA ASP A 51 12.47 3.27 -9.95
C ASP A 51 11.79 4.28 -9.02
N MET A 52 11.74 3.89 -7.74
CA MET A 52 11.03 4.59 -6.68
C MET A 52 11.83 5.80 -6.14
N ASN A 53 12.43 6.59 -7.03
CA ASN A 53 12.87 7.94 -6.71
C ASN A 53 11.63 8.82 -6.59
N LEU A 54 10.89 8.63 -5.49
CA LEU A 54 9.71 9.41 -5.15
C LEU A 54 10.12 10.86 -5.03
N GLU A 55 9.85 11.66 -6.06
CA GLU A 55 10.08 13.10 -6.01
C GLU A 55 9.30 13.71 -4.83
N ASN A 56 9.73 14.88 -4.34
CA ASN A 56 9.07 15.56 -3.22
C ASN A 56 7.55 15.74 -3.42
N LYS A 57 7.10 15.85 -4.68
CA LYS A 57 5.68 15.97 -5.05
C LYS A 57 4.87 14.69 -4.81
N ASP A 58 5.51 13.52 -4.90
CA ASP A 58 4.85 12.24 -4.67
C ASP A 58 4.71 11.93 -3.18
N GLN A 59 5.61 12.44 -2.34
CA GLN A 59 5.53 12.28 -0.89
C GLN A 59 4.25 12.91 -0.30
N GLU A 60 3.86 14.10 -0.77
CA GLU A 60 2.63 14.74 -0.32
C GLU A 60 1.38 13.93 -0.70
N LYS A 61 1.33 13.41 -1.93
CA LYS A 61 0.22 12.57 -2.41
C LYS A 61 0.13 11.27 -1.62
N ILE A 62 1.27 10.62 -1.40
CA ILE A 62 1.39 9.42 -0.57
C ILE A 62 0.87 9.70 0.84
N TYR A 63 1.31 10.79 1.45
CA TYR A 63 0.87 11.19 2.79
C TYR A 63 -0.66 11.33 2.83
N LYS A 64 -1.24 12.08 1.89
CA LYS A 64 -2.69 12.31 1.81
C LYS A 64 -3.47 11.01 1.60
N ALA A 65 -2.98 10.11 0.75
CA ALA A 65 -3.65 8.82 0.50
C ALA A 65 -3.68 7.93 1.75
N VAL A 66 -2.58 7.89 2.53
CA VAL A 66 -2.54 7.13 3.80
C VAL A 66 -3.35 7.84 4.89
N PHE A 67 -3.32 9.18 4.94
CA PHE A 67 -4.12 9.97 5.88
C PHE A 67 -5.62 9.82 5.64
N ALA A 68 -6.07 9.68 4.39
CA ALA A 68 -7.47 9.40 4.08
C ALA A 68 -7.95 8.08 4.72
N TYR A 69 -7.04 7.09 4.82
CA TYR A 69 -7.31 5.80 5.46
C TYR A 69 -7.55 5.95 6.96
N ASN A 70 -6.73 6.76 7.63
CA ASN A 70 -6.86 7.12 9.02
C ASN A 70 -6.31 8.53 9.24
N HIS A 71 -7.18 9.46 9.65
CA HIS A 71 -6.90 10.89 9.76
C HIS A 71 -6.07 11.23 11.01
N ALA A 72 -4.92 10.59 11.17
CA ALA A 72 -4.00 10.78 12.28
C ALA A 72 -2.55 10.80 11.80
N ASP A 73 -1.83 11.88 12.08
CA ASP A 73 -0.45 12.06 11.58
C ASP A 73 0.51 10.99 12.10
N ASN A 74 0.33 10.53 13.34
CA ASN A 74 1.14 9.47 13.93
C ASN A 74 0.93 8.12 13.22
N TYR A 75 -0.30 7.82 12.78
CA TYR A 75 -0.59 6.64 11.98
C TYR A 75 0.14 6.70 10.64
N VAL A 76 0.03 7.84 9.94
CA VAL A 76 0.70 8.01 8.64
C VAL A 76 2.21 7.86 8.78
N LYS A 77 2.82 8.53 9.77
CA LYS A 77 4.26 8.43 10.04
C LYS A 77 4.69 6.98 10.29
N ALA A 78 3.99 6.26 11.18
CA ALA A 78 4.31 4.87 11.49
C ALA A 78 4.25 3.96 10.25
N VAL A 79 3.21 4.10 9.41
CA VAL A 79 3.08 3.32 8.17
C VAL A 79 4.22 3.63 7.19
N LEU A 80 4.54 4.91 6.99
CA LEU A 80 5.58 5.32 6.03
C LEU A 80 6.99 4.95 6.52
N GLU A 81 7.28 5.05 7.81
CA GLU A 81 8.53 4.62 8.42
C GLU A 81 8.72 3.11 8.28
N LEU A 82 7.71 2.31 8.66
CA LEU A 82 7.75 0.86 8.50
C LEU A 82 7.97 0.45 7.03
N ARG A 83 7.27 1.10 6.10
CA ARG A 83 7.47 0.89 4.65
C ARG A 83 8.93 1.15 4.24
N ASN A 84 9.52 2.24 4.73
CA ASN A 84 10.90 2.60 4.39
C ASN A 84 11.91 1.59 4.97
N GLU A 85 11.70 1.12 6.21
CA GLU A 85 12.52 0.08 6.83
C GLU A 85 12.46 -1.23 6.04
N LEU A 86 11.27 -1.69 5.67
CA LEU A 86 11.09 -2.89 4.85
C LEU A 86 11.81 -2.78 3.50
N ARG A 87 11.72 -1.61 2.84
CA ARG A 87 12.44 -1.34 1.59
C ARG A 87 13.95 -1.42 1.75
N ASN A 88 14.49 -0.79 2.80
CA ASN A 88 15.93 -0.83 3.07
C ASN A 88 16.40 -2.27 3.32
N ASN A 89 15.65 -3.04 4.09
CA ASN A 89 15.96 -4.44 4.36
C ASN A 89 15.95 -5.28 3.08
N ILE A 90 14.94 -5.14 2.22
CA ILE A 90 14.86 -5.85 0.94
C ILE A 90 16.03 -5.46 0.02
N SER A 91 16.38 -4.18 -0.07
CA SER A 91 17.51 -3.71 -0.86
C SER A 91 18.84 -4.29 -0.36
N ASN A 92 19.05 -4.30 0.96
CA ASN A 92 20.24 -4.88 1.59
C ASN A 92 20.35 -6.40 1.33
N MET A 93 19.22 -7.13 1.39
CA MET A 93 19.19 -8.55 1.07
C MET A 93 19.62 -8.82 -0.38
N LYS A 94 19.16 -8.00 -1.34
CA LYS A 94 19.57 -8.12 -2.76
C LYS A 94 21.07 -7.91 -2.94
N ILE A 95 21.65 -6.87 -2.31
CA ILE A 95 23.10 -6.59 -2.35
C ILE A 95 23.90 -7.79 -1.83
N ASN A 96 23.55 -8.31 -0.65
CA ASN A 96 24.26 -9.42 -0.02
C ASN A 96 24.15 -10.73 -0.83
N SER A 97 23.03 -10.95 -1.53
CA SER A 97 22.88 -12.10 -2.42
C SER A 97 23.73 -12.00 -3.70
N SER A 98 24.04 -10.78 -4.17
CA SER A 98 24.86 -10.55 -5.37
C SER A 98 26.37 -10.69 -5.12
N HIS A 99 26.83 -10.51 -3.88
CA HIS A 99 28.25 -10.68 -3.50
C HIS A 99 28.65 -12.12 -3.15
N LYS A 100 27.69 -13.06 -3.16
CA LYS A 100 27.90 -14.49 -2.84
C LYS A 100 28.08 -15.38 -4.07
N LYS A 101 28.25 -14.81 -5.26
CA LYS A 101 28.57 -15.52 -6.50
C LYS A 101 30.03 -15.35 -6.88
#